data_AF-A0A7Y4ZPW7-F1
#
_entry.id   AF-A0A7Y4ZPW7-F1
#
_cell.length_a   1.000
_cell.length_b   1.000
_cell.length_c   1.000
_cell.angle_alpha   90.00
_cell.angle_beta   90.00
_cell.angle_gamma   90.00
#
_symmetry.space_group_name_H-M   'P 1'
#
loop_
_entity.id
_entity.type
_entity.pdbx_description
1 polymer ?
#
loop_
_entity_poly.entity_id
_entity_poly.type
_entity_poly.pdbx_seq_one_letter_code
_entity_poly.pdbx_strand_id
1 'polypeptide(L)'
;MTKRARGFGVVRKGALAATLSSATFAAAMLAGCSGASEGASEPEMGATQQAYGSPAPNGERLFERETFGGNGRTCSTCHLEESGTVSPRDAQREYRRNPRGPLFRSIDSDDGVGNNYAKLLADATIRVTLKLPTGWSLQDDPTATTVTFRRGISTTLNVPSLD
;
A
#
# COMPACT_ATOMS: atom_id res chain seq x y z
N MET A 1 0.72 -30.57 -39.42
CA MET A 1 0.03 -29.29 -39.22
C MET A 1 0.88 -28.42 -38.31
N THR A 2 1.64 -27.50 -38.91
CA THR A 2 2.67 -26.68 -38.28
C THR A 2 2.13 -25.26 -38.07
N LYS A 3 1.97 -24.80 -36.82
CA LYS A 3 1.67 -23.39 -36.52
C LYS A 3 2.95 -22.70 -36.03
N ARG A 4 3.46 -21.82 -36.89
CA ARG A 4 4.62 -20.95 -36.67
C ARG A 4 4.32 -19.88 -35.62
N ALA A 5 5.26 -19.68 -34.71
CA ALA A 5 5.43 -18.45 -33.94
C ALA A 5 6.27 -17.43 -34.73
N ARG A 6 6.10 -16.12 -34.44
CA ARG A 6 6.96 -14.92 -34.66
C ARG A 6 6.06 -13.72 -35.00
N GLY A 7 6.24 -12.49 -34.50
CA GLY A 7 7.23 -11.90 -33.59
C GLY A 7 6.87 -10.41 -33.41
N PHE A 8 7.15 -9.85 -32.23
CA PHE A 8 6.98 -8.41 -31.95
C PHE A 8 8.21 -7.64 -32.47
N GLY A 9 7.98 -6.65 -33.32
CA GLY A 9 9.01 -5.77 -33.86
C GLY A 9 9.24 -4.56 -32.95
N VAL A 10 10.47 -4.41 -32.46
CA VAL A 10 10.99 -3.18 -31.84
C VAL A 10 11.82 -2.45 -32.89
N VAL A 11 11.45 -1.20 -33.20
CA VAL A 11 12.21 -0.34 -34.12
C VAL A 11 13.19 0.50 -33.30
N ARG A 12 14.49 0.22 -33.44
CA ARG A 12 15.58 1.09 -33.00
C ARG A 12 15.94 2.05 -34.14
N LYS A 13 16.04 3.34 -33.85
CA LYS A 13 16.80 4.30 -34.67
C LYS A 13 18.09 4.62 -33.93
N GLY A 14 19.22 4.29 -34.55
CA GLY A 14 20.53 4.75 -34.11
C GLY A 14 20.93 6.04 -34.84
N ALA A 15 21.90 6.75 -34.28
CA ALA A 15 23.07 7.25 -35.01
C ALA A 15 24.11 7.76 -34.01
N LEU A 16 25.36 7.33 -34.24
CA LEU A 16 26.60 7.78 -33.63
C LEU A 16 26.90 9.25 -33.98
N ALA A 17 27.60 9.96 -33.09
CA ALA A 17 28.76 10.77 -33.49
C ALA A 17 29.66 11.03 -32.27
N ALA A 18 30.93 10.67 -32.41
CA ALA A 18 32.01 10.95 -31.47
C ALA A 18 32.75 12.21 -31.92
N THR A 19 33.19 13.05 -30.97
CA THR A 19 34.33 13.97 -31.16
C THR A 19 35.09 14.16 -29.86
N LEU A 20 36.38 13.87 -29.91
CA LEU A 20 37.40 14.23 -28.91
C LEU A 20 37.61 15.75 -28.88
N SER A 21 37.92 16.31 -27.72
CA SER A 21 38.93 17.38 -27.61
C SER A 21 39.46 17.52 -26.19
N SER A 22 40.77 17.34 -26.05
CA SER A 22 41.55 17.55 -24.82
C SER A 22 41.66 19.03 -24.46
N ALA A 23 41.65 19.35 -23.17
CA ALA A 23 42.37 20.51 -22.63
C ALA A 23 42.71 20.27 -21.15
N THR A 24 43.99 20.04 -20.92
CA THR A 24 44.70 20.07 -19.65
C THR A 24 44.56 21.44 -18.97
N PHE A 25 44.20 21.46 -17.68
CA PHE A 25 44.51 22.59 -16.80
C PHE A 25 45.37 22.10 -15.64
N ALA A 26 46.53 22.75 -15.50
CA ALA A 26 47.58 22.43 -14.56
C ALA A 26 47.29 23.00 -13.16
N ALA A 27 47.63 22.16 -12.18
CA ALA A 27 48.10 22.34 -10.81
C ALA A 27 48.09 23.73 -10.10
N ALA A 28 47.78 23.60 -8.80
CA ALA A 28 48.44 24.17 -7.61
C ALA A 28 47.75 25.35 -6.90
N MET A 29 47.33 25.14 -5.64
CA MET A 29 48.11 25.51 -4.45
C MET A 29 47.35 25.18 -3.15
N LEU A 30 48.06 24.55 -2.21
CA LEU A 30 47.66 24.32 -0.82
C LEU A 30 47.98 25.56 0.04
N ALA A 31 46.96 26.08 0.73
CA ALA A 31 46.99 26.83 2.00
C ALA A 31 45.51 27.10 2.36
N GLY A 32 44.89 26.60 3.42
CA GLY A 32 45.27 26.59 4.83
C GLY A 32 44.16 27.33 5.61
N CYS A 33 43.80 26.82 6.79
CA CYS A 33 42.93 27.42 7.84
C CYS A 33 41.42 27.09 7.82
N SER A 34 41.07 26.04 8.58
CA SER A 34 40.08 26.09 9.69
C SER A 34 38.73 26.76 9.42
N GLY A 35 37.76 25.99 8.93
CA GLY A 35 36.33 26.30 8.98
C GLY A 35 35.58 25.10 9.54
N ALA A 36 34.77 25.31 10.56
CA ALA A 36 34.06 24.30 11.32
C ALA A 36 33.22 23.35 10.44
N SER A 37 33.11 22.10 10.88
CA SER A 37 32.12 21.15 10.37
C SER A 37 30.72 21.65 10.69
N GLU A 38 30.11 22.37 9.75
CA GLU A 38 28.67 22.52 9.71
C GLU A 38 28.14 21.30 8.94
N GLY A 39 27.59 20.35 9.70
CA GLY A 39 26.86 19.23 9.14
C GLY A 39 25.81 19.76 8.18
N ALA A 40 25.90 19.33 6.93
CA ALA A 40 24.83 19.51 5.98
C ALA A 40 23.61 18.75 6.52
N SER A 41 22.74 19.49 7.20
CA SER A 41 21.42 19.04 7.58
C SER A 41 20.71 18.60 6.32
N GLU A 42 20.33 17.34 6.28
CA GLU A 42 19.31 16.84 5.36
C GLU A 42 18.10 17.78 5.44
N PRO A 43 17.44 18.10 4.31
CA PRO A 43 16.28 18.98 4.35
C PRO A 43 15.20 18.33 5.21
N GLU A 44 14.96 18.92 6.38
CA GLU A 44 13.96 18.51 7.34
C GLU A 44 12.58 18.42 6.67
N MET A 45 11.95 17.26 6.81
CA MET A 45 10.52 17.05 6.64
C MET A 45 9.76 17.91 7.66
N GLY A 46 9.56 19.20 7.33
CA GLY A 46 9.09 20.22 8.26
C GLY A 46 7.86 21.01 7.82
N ALA A 47 7.11 20.58 6.80
CA ALA A 47 6.05 21.41 6.23
C ALA A 47 4.74 20.67 5.96
N THR A 48 4.14 20.03 6.97
CA THR A 48 2.66 19.83 7.09
C THR A 48 2.20 19.37 8.50
N GLN A 49 2.92 19.66 9.59
CA GLN A 49 2.45 19.33 10.95
C GLN A 49 1.41 20.30 11.55
N GLN A 50 0.87 21.24 10.77
CA GLN A 50 0.04 22.34 11.29
C GLN A 50 -1.48 22.10 11.29
N ALA A 51 -1.95 20.85 11.38
CA ALA A 51 -3.39 20.58 11.52
C ALA A 51 -3.82 19.89 12.83
N TYR A 52 -2.92 19.36 13.67
CA TYR A 52 -3.30 18.78 14.96
C TYR A 52 -2.23 19.05 16.01
N GLY A 53 -2.53 19.93 16.98
CA GLY A 53 -1.69 20.25 18.12
C GLY A 53 -1.55 19.11 19.13
N SER A 54 -1.03 17.96 18.70
CA SER A 54 -0.62 16.84 19.56
C SER A 54 0.85 16.52 19.31
N PRO A 55 1.60 16.07 20.34
CA PRO A 55 2.94 15.52 20.13
C PRO A 55 2.86 14.45 19.04
N ALA A 56 3.88 14.42 18.17
CA ALA A 56 3.93 13.62 16.94
C ALA A 56 3.10 12.34 17.06
N PRO A 57 2.11 12.11 16.18
CA PRO A 57 1.23 10.96 16.31
C PRO A 57 2.11 9.70 16.35
N ASN A 58 2.06 8.98 17.47
CA ASN A 58 2.74 7.70 17.60
C ASN A 58 2.07 6.72 16.62
N GLY A 59 2.60 6.66 15.41
CA GLY A 59 2.03 5.90 14.29
C GLY A 59 1.93 4.42 14.63
N GLU A 60 2.93 3.87 15.31
CA GLU A 60 2.93 2.50 15.82
C GLU A 60 1.74 2.25 16.77
N ARG A 61 1.51 3.14 17.75
CA ARG A 61 0.36 3.02 18.65
C ARG A 61 -0.97 3.03 17.89
N LEU A 62 -1.12 3.94 16.92
CA LEU A 62 -2.34 4.01 16.11
C LEU A 62 -2.51 2.76 15.23
N PHE A 63 -1.42 2.22 14.71
CA PHE A 63 -1.45 1.05 13.84
C PHE A 63 -1.77 -0.24 14.62
N GLU A 64 -1.19 -0.39 15.80
CA GLU A 64 -1.23 -1.65 16.55
C GLU A 64 -2.32 -1.72 17.61
N ARG A 65 -2.82 -0.57 18.11
CA ARG A 65 -3.67 -0.55 19.31
C ARG A 65 -4.98 0.21 19.12
N GLU A 66 -5.05 1.13 18.15
CA GLU A 66 -6.26 1.90 17.91
C GLU A 66 -7.29 1.10 17.11
N THR A 67 -8.58 1.24 17.46
CA THR A 67 -9.67 0.45 16.85
C THR A 67 -10.72 1.30 16.14
N PHE A 68 -10.56 2.63 16.14
CA PHE A 68 -11.35 3.59 15.34
C PHE A 68 -12.86 3.33 15.41
N GLY A 69 -13.40 3.25 16.63
CA GLY A 69 -14.81 2.97 16.88
C GLY A 69 -15.10 1.58 17.46
N GLY A 70 -14.07 0.84 17.90
CA GLY A 70 -14.26 -0.29 18.82
C GLY A 70 -14.70 -1.60 18.19
N ASN A 71 -14.54 -1.77 16.87
CA ASN A 71 -14.90 -3.04 16.20
C ASN A 71 -13.90 -4.19 16.49
N GLY A 72 -12.91 -3.94 17.35
CA GLY A 72 -11.87 -4.87 17.76
C GLY A 72 -10.72 -5.03 16.77
N ARG A 73 -10.81 -4.43 15.57
CA ARG A 73 -9.74 -4.48 14.57
C ARG A 73 -8.80 -3.31 14.74
N THR A 74 -7.53 -3.59 14.56
CA THR A 74 -6.45 -2.62 14.42
C THR A 74 -5.95 -2.65 12.97
N CYS A 75 -5.10 -1.71 12.57
CA CYS A 75 -4.47 -1.79 11.25
C CYS A 75 -3.68 -3.11 11.11
N SER A 76 -2.99 -3.53 12.19
CA SER A 76 -2.22 -4.77 12.24
C SER A 76 -3.06 -6.06 12.14
N THR A 77 -4.38 -5.97 12.28
CA THR A 77 -5.27 -7.14 12.05
C THR A 77 -5.27 -7.56 10.58
N CYS A 78 -5.15 -6.60 9.66
CA CYS A 78 -5.21 -6.83 8.21
C CYS A 78 -3.86 -6.56 7.52
N HIS A 79 -3.06 -5.66 8.08
CA HIS A 79 -1.76 -5.28 7.55
C HIS A 79 -0.65 -5.86 8.43
N LEU A 80 -0.16 -7.03 8.06
CA LEU A 80 0.90 -7.73 8.80
C LEU A 80 2.23 -7.02 8.62
N GLU A 81 3.07 -7.02 9.64
CA GLU A 81 4.39 -6.36 9.62
C GLU A 81 5.28 -6.88 8.48
N GLU A 82 5.35 -8.20 8.29
CA GLU A 82 6.26 -8.84 7.33
C GLU A 82 5.85 -8.61 5.87
N SER A 83 4.55 -8.75 5.55
CA SER A 83 4.04 -8.72 4.16
C SER A 83 3.29 -7.42 3.80
N GLY A 84 3.00 -6.58 4.80
CA GLY A 84 2.12 -5.41 4.70
C GLY A 84 0.65 -5.72 4.46
N THR A 85 0.28 -7.00 4.30
CA THR A 85 -1.09 -7.45 4.05
C THR A 85 -1.29 -8.91 4.44
N VAL A 86 -2.52 -9.26 4.83
CA VAL A 86 -2.91 -10.63 5.14
C VAL A 86 -3.01 -11.49 3.86
N SER A 87 -2.38 -12.65 3.87
CA SER A 87 -2.54 -13.67 2.83
C SER A 87 -3.60 -14.73 3.21
N PRO A 88 -4.07 -15.58 2.29
CA PRO A 88 -4.96 -16.69 2.62
C PRO A 88 -4.38 -17.62 3.70
N ARG A 89 -3.06 -17.86 3.65
CA ARG A 89 -2.36 -18.68 4.66
C ARG A 89 -2.42 -18.03 6.05
N ASP A 90 -2.31 -16.71 6.12
CA ASP A 90 -2.39 -15.96 7.38
C ASP A 90 -3.80 -15.97 7.94
N ALA A 91 -4.81 -15.74 7.09
CA ALA A 91 -6.21 -15.85 7.48
C ALA A 91 -6.53 -17.26 8.01
N GLN A 92 -6.10 -18.31 7.33
CA GLN A 92 -6.29 -19.69 7.80
C GLN A 92 -5.57 -19.97 9.12
N ARG A 93 -4.36 -19.42 9.32
CA ARG A 93 -3.62 -19.54 10.58
C ARG A 93 -4.37 -18.86 11.71
N GLU A 94 -4.82 -17.63 11.50
CA GLU A 94 -5.56 -16.88 12.52
C GLU A 94 -6.92 -17.53 12.82
N TYR A 95 -7.60 -18.07 11.81
CA TYR A 95 -8.87 -18.78 12.01
C TYR A 95 -8.69 -20.03 12.88
N ARG A 96 -7.64 -20.83 12.62
CA ARG A 96 -7.33 -21.99 13.48
C ARG A 96 -6.99 -21.58 14.91
N ARG A 97 -6.36 -20.43 15.09
CA ARG A 97 -6.00 -19.89 16.41
C ARG A 97 -7.23 -19.38 17.16
N ASN A 98 -8.04 -18.56 16.50
CA ASN A 98 -9.25 -17.97 17.07
C ASN A 98 -10.27 -17.64 15.97
N PRO A 99 -11.27 -18.50 15.73
CA PRO A 99 -12.35 -18.24 14.78
C PRO A 99 -13.21 -17.02 15.12
N ARG A 100 -13.14 -16.51 16.36
CA ARG A 100 -13.85 -15.31 16.84
C ARG A 100 -12.92 -14.10 16.95
N GLY A 101 -11.71 -14.20 16.40
CA GLY A 101 -10.73 -13.12 16.42
C GLY A 101 -11.16 -11.91 15.60
N PRO A 102 -10.49 -10.75 15.76
CA PRO A 102 -10.85 -9.50 15.09
C PRO A 102 -10.91 -9.57 13.56
N LEU A 103 -10.15 -10.47 12.93
CA LEU A 103 -10.17 -10.66 11.48
C LEU A 103 -11.51 -11.24 10.98
N PHE A 104 -12.26 -11.95 11.83
CA PHE A 104 -13.49 -12.66 11.48
C PHE A 104 -14.72 -11.95 12.04
N ARG A 105 -15.11 -10.84 11.41
CA ARG A 105 -16.32 -10.07 11.76
C ARG A 105 -17.49 -10.44 10.88
N SER A 106 -18.73 -10.35 11.38
CA SER A 106 -19.93 -10.68 10.59
C SER A 106 -19.95 -9.97 9.24
N ILE A 107 -19.55 -8.69 9.17
CA ILE A 107 -19.52 -7.94 7.90
C ILE A 107 -18.66 -8.61 6.81
N ASP A 108 -17.62 -9.34 7.18
CA ASP A 108 -16.66 -9.99 6.27
C ASP A 108 -16.96 -11.48 6.02
N SER A 109 -17.97 -12.01 6.70
CA SER A 109 -18.50 -13.36 6.41
C SER A 109 -19.16 -13.40 5.04
N ASP A 110 -19.35 -14.59 4.49
CA ASP A 110 -19.78 -14.69 3.09
C ASP A 110 -21.18 -14.15 2.82
N ASP A 111 -22.03 -14.16 3.84
CA ASP A 111 -23.38 -13.60 3.84
C ASP A 111 -23.48 -12.24 4.54
N GLY A 112 -22.40 -11.77 5.17
CA GLY A 112 -22.40 -10.52 5.94
C GLY A 112 -23.01 -10.60 7.33
N VAL A 113 -23.44 -11.78 7.79
CA VAL A 113 -24.08 -11.96 9.11
C VAL A 113 -23.30 -12.86 10.07
N GLY A 114 -22.29 -13.59 9.59
CA GLY A 114 -21.31 -14.28 10.43
C GLY A 114 -21.33 -15.81 10.35
N ASN A 115 -22.03 -16.40 9.39
CA ASN A 115 -22.19 -17.86 9.36
C ASN A 115 -20.93 -18.58 8.86
N ASN A 116 -20.18 -18.01 7.92
CA ASN A 116 -18.96 -18.61 7.39
C ASN A 116 -18.01 -17.58 6.76
N TYR A 117 -16.74 -17.95 6.58
CA TYR A 117 -15.67 -17.06 6.09
C TYR A 117 -14.91 -17.65 4.90
N ALA A 118 -15.56 -18.47 4.07
CA ALA A 118 -14.85 -19.30 3.09
C ALA A 118 -14.02 -18.46 2.10
N LYS A 119 -14.55 -17.33 1.64
CA LYS A 119 -13.79 -16.43 0.74
C LYS A 119 -12.66 -15.66 1.42
N LEU A 120 -12.80 -15.28 2.69
CA LEU A 120 -11.70 -14.67 3.43
C LEU A 120 -10.56 -15.68 3.63
N LEU A 121 -10.91 -16.94 3.92
CA LEU A 121 -9.94 -18.02 4.12
C LEU A 121 -9.28 -18.49 2.82
N ALA A 122 -10.00 -18.48 1.70
CA ALA A 122 -9.49 -18.90 0.40
C ALA A 122 -8.70 -17.80 -0.31
N ASP A 123 -9.20 -16.57 -0.26
CA ASP A 123 -8.76 -15.48 -1.14
C ASP A 123 -8.22 -14.26 -0.39
N ALA A 124 -8.26 -14.24 0.95
CA ALA A 124 -7.91 -13.08 1.78
C ALA A 124 -8.66 -11.79 1.38
N THR A 125 -9.94 -11.94 1.01
CA THR A 125 -10.80 -10.82 0.63
C THR A 125 -11.84 -10.48 1.69
N ILE A 126 -12.10 -9.18 1.84
CA ILE A 126 -13.12 -8.61 2.72
C ILE A 126 -14.30 -8.09 1.92
N ARG A 127 -15.45 -7.90 2.57
CA ARG A 127 -16.65 -7.34 1.92
C ARG A 127 -16.62 -5.82 2.06
N VAL A 128 -16.79 -5.15 0.93
CA VAL A 128 -16.92 -3.68 0.86
C VAL A 128 -18.27 -3.36 0.25
N THR A 129 -19.16 -2.78 1.04
CA THR A 129 -20.48 -2.34 0.60
C THR A 129 -20.42 -0.85 0.29
N LEU A 130 -20.73 -0.49 -0.95
CA LEU A 130 -20.77 0.89 -1.42
C LEU A 130 -22.22 1.27 -1.71
N LYS A 131 -22.60 2.49 -1.33
CA LYS A 131 -23.87 3.08 -1.75
C LYS A 131 -23.80 3.42 -3.24
N LEU A 132 -24.87 3.12 -3.97
CA LEU A 132 -24.98 3.53 -5.36
C LEU A 132 -25.17 5.04 -5.45
N PRO A 133 -24.53 5.72 -6.42
CA PRO A 133 -24.81 7.13 -6.70
C PRO A 133 -26.28 7.34 -7.08
N THR A 134 -26.79 8.55 -6.85
CA THR A 134 -28.15 8.92 -7.26
C THR A 134 -28.32 8.77 -8.78
N GLY A 135 -29.42 8.18 -9.21
CA GLY A 135 -29.74 7.94 -10.62
C GLY A 135 -29.09 6.67 -11.21
N TRP A 136 -28.32 5.92 -10.42
CA TRP A 136 -27.77 4.63 -10.83
C TRP A 136 -28.67 3.50 -10.33
N SER A 137 -28.86 2.48 -11.17
CA SER A 137 -29.55 1.25 -10.81
C SER A 137 -28.73 0.05 -11.29
N LEU A 138 -28.85 -1.07 -10.59
CA LEU A 138 -28.30 -2.34 -11.06
C LEU A 138 -29.28 -2.96 -12.05
N GLN A 139 -28.76 -3.56 -13.11
CA GLN A 139 -29.59 -4.23 -14.12
C GLN A 139 -30.39 -5.40 -13.51
N ASP A 140 -29.73 -6.21 -12.67
CA ASP A 140 -30.32 -7.42 -12.10
C ASP A 140 -31.25 -7.14 -10.91
N ASP A 141 -31.03 -6.02 -10.21
CA ASP A 141 -31.91 -5.52 -9.14
C ASP A 141 -32.01 -3.99 -9.21
N PRO A 142 -32.98 -3.46 -9.97
CA PRO A 142 -33.18 -2.02 -10.10
C PRO A 142 -33.58 -1.31 -8.80
N THR A 143 -33.97 -2.06 -7.76
CA THR A 143 -34.37 -1.52 -6.46
C THR A 143 -33.22 -1.40 -5.47
N ALA A 144 -32.10 -2.06 -5.75
CA ALA A 144 -30.90 -1.99 -4.91
C ALA A 144 -30.36 -0.56 -4.86
N THR A 145 -29.99 -0.12 -3.66
CA THR A 145 -29.32 1.19 -3.43
C THR A 145 -27.87 1.04 -2.98
N THR A 146 -27.40 -0.21 -2.87
CA THR A 146 -26.03 -0.55 -2.50
C THR A 146 -25.53 -1.72 -3.33
N VAL A 147 -24.22 -1.85 -3.43
CA VAL A 147 -23.55 -2.99 -4.06
C VAL A 147 -22.42 -3.44 -3.14
N THR A 148 -22.23 -4.76 -3.04
CA THR A 148 -21.16 -5.33 -2.22
C THR A 148 -20.15 -6.05 -3.09
N PHE A 149 -18.88 -5.69 -2.92
CA PHE A 149 -17.75 -6.31 -3.61
C PHE A 149 -16.87 -7.06 -2.63
N ARG A 150 -16.13 -8.05 -3.14
CA ARG A 150 -14.99 -8.63 -2.45
C ARG A 150 -13.74 -7.86 -2.88
N ARG A 151 -12.97 -7.37 -1.91
CA ARG A 151 -11.73 -6.63 -2.16
C ARG A 151 -10.59 -7.28 -1.41
N GLY A 152 -9.44 -7.41 -2.07
CA GLY A 152 -8.19 -7.72 -1.39
C GLY A 152 -7.74 -6.56 -0.50
N ILE A 153 -6.95 -6.89 0.52
CA ILE A 153 -6.36 -5.89 1.42
C ILE A 153 -5.04 -5.41 0.79
N SER A 154 -4.93 -4.12 0.51
CA SER A 154 -3.71 -3.54 -0.07
C SER A 154 -2.52 -3.70 0.89
N THR A 155 -1.31 -3.89 0.34
CA THR A 155 -0.11 -3.89 1.18
C THR A 155 0.24 -2.48 1.67
N THR A 156 0.79 -2.38 2.87
CA THR A 156 1.44 -1.17 3.40
C THR A 156 2.89 -1.04 2.95
N LEU A 157 3.45 -2.05 2.27
CA LEU A 157 4.80 -1.99 1.73
C LEU A 157 4.80 -1.34 0.34
N ASN A 158 5.86 -0.59 0.04
CA ASN A 158 6.06 0.07 -1.27
C ASN A 158 4.91 1.00 -1.68
N VAL A 159 4.18 1.56 -0.71
CA VAL A 159 3.27 2.66 -0.96
C VAL A 159 4.09 3.96 -1.01
N PRO A 160 3.85 4.85 -1.99
CA PRO A 160 4.50 6.15 -1.99
C PRO A 160 4.20 6.86 -0.67
N SER A 161 5.22 7.51 -0.11
CA SER A 161 5.03 8.42 1.00
C SER A 161 4.08 9.55 0.57
N LEU A 162 3.24 10.01 1.51
CA LEU A 162 2.27 11.08 1.29
C LEU A 162 2.88 12.46 1.59
N ASP A 163 4.21 12.58 1.54
CA ASP A 163 4.97 13.79 1.84
C ASP A 163 5.11 14.74 0.63
#